data_AF-A0A850NXB7-F1
#
_entry.id   AF-A0A850NXB7-F1
#
_cell.length_a   1.000
_cell.length_b   1.000
_cell.length_c   1.000
_cell.angle_alpha   90.00
_cell.angle_beta   90.00
_cell.angle_gamma   90.00
#
_symmetry.space_group_name_H-M   'P 1'
#
loop_
_entity.id
_entity.type
_entity.pdbx_description
1 polymer ?
#
loop_
_entity_poly.entity_id
_entity_poly.type
_entity_poly.pdbx_seq_one_letter_code
_entity_poly.pdbx_strand_id
1 'polypeptide(L)'
;QRESAVSLVIGTVLSAVVALATGGFRLLADGLTLAMGSTGPVFRLTSGFSLALLGAGYLVGLAGGIAMLVGLVIAWGVLTPYLTALLPHPAGVAPAAFALDVWKHRVRFIGAGTIGIAALWTLGTLAGPVAAGLRDALRGGATVPILPPRHPEPANPDADRDLSPKLIGPLALVLVAVLFAAFLAFLPAPYTAGPIGVALLAALFCAVFGFVIAAACGYMAGIVGSSSSPISGIAILAVLSLSLLVSGLLDLGWLPGPAQVTRPLAVGLVIFVATAVLAAATISNDNLQDLKTGQLVGASPWKQQVALMIGCVSGAVVIPPVLNLLYNAYGFAGAMPHPGMDPEHALAAPQATLMASLASGVVLGSQDWTPIVQGVGLGALLIAVDLILRRAGARR
;
A
#
# COMPACT_ATOMS: atom_id res chain seq x y z
N GLN A 1 26.04 18.22 -9.42
CA GLN A 1 24.86 18.72 -8.69
C GLN A 1 24.03 19.69 -9.52
N ARG A 2 24.59 20.78 -10.08
CA ARG A 2 23.84 21.74 -10.92
C ARG A 2 23.26 21.13 -12.20
N GLU A 3 24.04 20.34 -12.93
CA GLU A 3 23.54 19.65 -14.15
C GLU A 3 22.39 18.68 -13.83
N SER A 4 22.52 17.89 -12.77
CA SER A 4 21.46 16.97 -12.31
C SER A 4 20.18 17.70 -11.93
N ALA A 5 20.28 18.85 -11.25
CA ALA A 5 19.12 19.68 -10.92
C ALA A 5 18.46 20.27 -12.17
N VAL A 6 19.25 20.71 -13.15
CA VAL A 6 18.74 21.22 -14.43
C VAL A 6 18.02 20.12 -15.20
N SER A 7 18.59 18.92 -15.30
CA SER A 7 17.94 17.77 -15.94
C SER A 7 16.62 17.39 -15.26
N LEU A 8 16.57 17.45 -13.93
CA LEU A 8 15.35 17.20 -13.16
C LEU A 8 14.24 18.21 -13.49
N VAL A 9 14.58 19.51 -13.50
CA VAL A 9 13.64 20.58 -13.83
C VAL A 9 13.13 20.42 -15.27
N ILE A 10 14.03 20.20 -16.23
CA ILE A 10 13.66 20.02 -17.64
C ILE A 10 12.75 18.81 -17.80
N GLY A 11 13.09 17.67 -17.20
CA GLY A 11 12.28 16.45 -17.25
C GLY A 11 10.89 16.65 -16.64
N THR A 12 10.82 17.35 -15.50
CA THR A 12 9.55 17.65 -14.82
C THR A 12 8.66 18.56 -15.68
N VAL A 13 9.22 19.64 -16.23
CA VAL A 13 8.48 20.57 -17.09
C VAL A 13 8.00 19.87 -18.36
N LEU A 14 8.87 19.09 -19.02
CA LEU A 14 8.52 18.34 -20.22
C LEU A 14 7.37 17.35 -19.93
N SER A 15 7.48 16.61 -18.83
CA SER A 15 6.42 15.67 -18.42
C SER A 15 5.11 16.38 -18.08
N ALA A 16 5.17 17.55 -17.43
CA ALA A 16 3.99 18.34 -17.11
C ALA A 16 3.29 18.89 -18.36
N VAL A 17 4.06 19.38 -19.34
CA VAL A 17 3.53 19.85 -20.63
C VAL A 17 2.85 18.71 -21.38
N VAL A 18 3.48 17.53 -21.45
CA VAL A 18 2.87 16.36 -22.10
C VAL A 18 1.60 15.93 -21.37
N ALA A 19 1.61 15.85 -20.03
CA ALA A 19 0.42 15.50 -19.26
C ALA A 19 -0.72 16.52 -19.44
N LEU A 20 -0.39 17.81 -19.56
CA LEU A 20 -1.36 18.86 -19.84
C LEU A 20 -1.92 18.74 -21.26
N ALA A 21 -1.08 18.41 -22.24
CA ALA A 21 -1.51 18.22 -23.63
C ALA A 21 -2.36 16.95 -23.82
N THR A 22 -2.03 15.84 -23.17
CA THR A 22 -2.77 14.57 -23.31
C THR A 22 -4.02 14.53 -22.43
N GLY A 23 -3.89 14.80 -21.12
CA GLY A 23 -4.97 14.66 -20.15
C GLY A 23 -5.78 15.94 -19.91
N GLY A 24 -5.11 17.10 -19.90
CA GLY A 24 -5.75 18.38 -19.62
C GLY A 24 -6.54 18.94 -20.80
N PHE A 25 -5.84 19.26 -21.89
CA PHE A 25 -6.42 19.83 -23.10
C PHE A 25 -6.83 18.80 -24.15
N ARG A 26 -6.43 17.53 -23.99
CA ARG A 26 -6.73 16.43 -24.93
C ARG A 26 -6.32 16.72 -26.37
N LEU A 27 -5.21 17.43 -26.55
CA LEU A 27 -4.61 17.75 -27.85
C LEU A 27 -3.89 16.54 -28.46
N LEU A 28 -3.48 15.59 -27.63
CA LEU A 28 -2.73 14.38 -28.01
C LEU A 28 -3.40 13.14 -27.41
N ALA A 29 -3.28 12.00 -28.10
CA ALA A 29 -3.70 10.71 -27.55
C ALA A 29 -2.88 10.37 -26.29
N ASP A 30 -3.54 9.82 -25.28
CA ASP A 30 -2.97 9.45 -23.98
C ASP A 30 -2.49 7.99 -23.93
N GLY A 31 -2.84 7.18 -24.95
CA GLY A 31 -2.40 5.80 -25.06
C GLY A 31 -2.96 5.04 -26.25
N LEU A 32 -2.67 3.75 -26.27
CA LEU A 32 -3.16 2.77 -27.24
C LEU A 32 -3.82 1.62 -26.47
N THR A 33 -5.06 1.26 -26.84
CA THR A 33 -5.71 0.05 -26.35
C THR A 33 -6.07 -0.85 -27.52
N LEU A 34 -5.51 -2.06 -27.53
CA LEU A 34 -5.84 -3.12 -28.47
C LEU A 34 -6.56 -4.24 -27.71
N ALA A 35 -7.67 -4.71 -28.24
CA ALA A 35 -8.37 -5.88 -27.74
C ALA A 35 -8.58 -6.85 -28.89
N MET A 36 -8.26 -8.13 -28.66
CA MET A 36 -8.37 -9.20 -29.65
C MET A 36 -9.09 -10.38 -29.01
N GLY A 37 -10.07 -10.95 -29.72
CA GLY A 37 -10.85 -12.09 -29.25
C GLY A 37 -12.34 -11.89 -29.54
N SER A 38 -13.04 -13.01 -29.70
CA SER A 38 -14.50 -13.05 -29.92
C SER A 38 -15.21 -13.57 -28.67
N THR A 39 -15.90 -14.70 -28.76
CA THR A 39 -16.71 -15.30 -27.69
C THR A 39 -15.93 -16.24 -26.77
N GLY A 40 -14.61 -16.39 -26.97
CA GLY A 40 -13.71 -17.27 -26.21
C GLY A 40 -12.60 -16.51 -25.47
N PRO A 41 -11.32 -16.89 -25.61
CA PRO A 41 -10.23 -16.18 -24.94
C PRO A 41 -10.10 -14.75 -25.48
N VAL A 42 -10.17 -13.76 -24.59
CA VAL A 42 -10.01 -12.35 -24.95
C VAL A 42 -8.70 -11.81 -24.38
N PHE A 43 -7.88 -11.26 -25.27
CA PHE A 43 -6.62 -10.61 -24.95
C PHE A 43 -6.78 -9.09 -25.04
N ARG A 44 -6.22 -8.36 -24.08
CA ARG A 44 -6.19 -6.90 -24.09
C ARG A 44 -4.78 -6.41 -23.79
N LEU A 45 -4.29 -5.50 -24.62
CA LEU A 45 -3.04 -4.78 -24.44
C LEU A 45 -3.36 -3.28 -24.37
N THR A 46 -3.03 -2.65 -23.25
CA THR A 46 -3.15 -1.19 -23.09
C THR A 46 -1.78 -0.62 -22.78
N SER A 47 -1.41 0.43 -23.50
CA SER A 47 -0.18 1.20 -23.32
C SER A 47 -0.54 2.67 -23.11
N GLY A 48 0.03 3.33 -22.11
CA GLY A 48 -0.14 4.77 -21.88
C GLY A 48 1.10 5.55 -22.30
N PHE A 49 0.93 6.72 -22.93
CA PHE A 49 2.02 7.60 -23.35
C PHE A 49 2.37 8.60 -22.24
N SER A 50 2.85 8.09 -21.11
CA SER A 50 3.23 8.91 -19.95
C SER A 50 4.74 8.98 -19.76
N LEU A 51 5.32 10.16 -19.94
CA LEU A 51 6.73 10.42 -19.64
C LEU A 51 7.05 10.24 -18.15
N ALA A 52 6.08 10.51 -17.28
CA ALA A 52 6.22 10.25 -15.85
C ALA A 52 6.36 8.74 -15.56
N LEU A 53 5.55 7.89 -16.22
CA LEU A 53 5.67 6.44 -16.10
C LEU A 53 6.98 5.91 -16.71
N LEU A 54 7.49 6.55 -17.76
CA LEU A 54 8.81 6.22 -18.31
C LEU A 54 9.92 6.50 -17.29
N GLY A 55 9.88 7.66 -16.64
CA GLY A 55 10.80 8.00 -15.56
C GLY A 55 10.68 7.06 -14.36
N ALA A 56 9.46 6.71 -13.96
CA ALA A 56 9.22 5.72 -12.91
C ALA A 56 9.80 4.34 -13.27
N GLY A 57 9.65 3.90 -14.53
CA GLY A 57 10.25 2.67 -15.03
C GLY A 57 11.77 2.66 -14.98
N TYR A 58 12.41 3.80 -15.31
CA TYR A 58 13.85 3.97 -15.16
C TYR A 58 14.31 3.83 -13.70
N LEU A 59 13.57 4.42 -12.76
CA LEU A 59 13.87 4.32 -11.32
C LEU A 59 13.71 2.91 -10.76
N VAL A 60 12.71 2.16 -11.24
CA VAL A 60 12.50 0.76 -10.82
C VAL A 60 13.57 -0.17 -11.38
N GLY A 61 14.12 0.16 -12.55
CA GLY A 61 15.17 -0.61 -13.20
C GLY A 61 14.68 -1.88 -13.89
N LEU A 62 15.59 -2.55 -14.60
CA LEU A 62 15.26 -3.65 -15.51
C LEU A 62 14.68 -4.87 -14.77
N ALA A 63 15.24 -5.24 -13.62
CA ALA A 63 14.77 -6.40 -12.86
C ALA A 63 13.31 -6.24 -12.39
N GLY A 64 12.98 -5.09 -11.81
CA GLY A 64 11.61 -4.78 -11.41
C GLY A 64 10.67 -4.65 -12.61
N GLY A 65 11.14 -4.06 -13.71
CA GLY A 65 10.40 -3.98 -14.98
C GLY A 65 10.05 -5.36 -15.55
N ILE A 66 11.00 -6.30 -15.58
CA ILE A 66 10.75 -7.68 -16.04
C ILE A 66 9.76 -8.38 -15.10
N ALA A 67 9.88 -8.21 -13.78
CA ALA A 67 8.92 -8.79 -12.84
C ALA A 67 7.49 -8.28 -13.07
N MET A 68 7.32 -6.97 -13.31
CA MET A 68 6.02 -6.40 -13.67
C MET A 68 5.51 -6.92 -15.02
N LEU A 69 6.39 -7.06 -16.01
CA LEU A 69 6.04 -7.61 -17.32
C LEU A 69 5.57 -9.07 -17.21
N VAL A 70 6.25 -9.90 -16.43
CA VAL A 70 5.83 -11.27 -16.14
C VAL A 70 4.45 -11.27 -15.47
N GLY A 71 4.23 -10.40 -14.48
CA GLY A 71 2.92 -10.22 -13.85
C GLY A 71 1.83 -9.82 -14.86
N LEU A 72 2.13 -8.92 -15.80
CA LEU A 72 1.23 -8.50 -16.87
C LEU A 72 0.89 -9.67 -17.80
N VAL A 73 1.89 -10.46 -18.21
CA VAL A 73 1.69 -11.64 -19.05
C VAL A 73 0.86 -12.70 -18.33
N ILE A 74 1.11 -12.95 -17.05
CA ILE A 74 0.30 -13.87 -16.25
C ILE A 74 -1.15 -13.38 -16.17
N ALA A 75 -1.37 -12.10 -15.86
CA ALA A 75 -2.70 -11.55 -15.69
C ALA A 75 -3.50 -11.52 -17.02
N TRP A 76 -2.95 -10.86 -18.04
CA TRP A 76 -3.67 -10.58 -19.30
C TRP A 76 -3.38 -11.57 -20.43
N GLY A 77 -2.24 -12.25 -20.40
CA GLY A 77 -1.88 -13.27 -21.39
C GLY A 77 -2.32 -14.69 -21.01
N VAL A 78 -2.49 -14.98 -19.72
CA VAL A 78 -2.84 -16.33 -19.24
C VAL A 78 -4.18 -16.35 -18.51
N LEU A 79 -4.29 -15.65 -17.37
CA LEU A 79 -5.43 -15.77 -16.46
C LEU A 79 -6.73 -15.21 -17.06
N THR A 80 -6.71 -14.00 -17.64
CA THR A 80 -7.91 -13.41 -18.26
C THR A 80 -8.42 -14.26 -19.44
N PRO A 81 -7.59 -14.66 -20.42
CA PRO A 81 -8.01 -15.56 -21.49
C PRO A 81 -8.53 -16.91 -20.99
N TYR A 82 -7.84 -17.52 -20.01
CA TYR A 82 -8.25 -18.79 -19.40
C TYR A 82 -9.62 -18.70 -18.75
N LEU A 83 -9.86 -17.67 -17.93
CA LEU A 83 -11.13 -17.49 -17.24
C LEU A 83 -12.27 -17.08 -18.18
N THR A 84 -11.99 -16.25 -19.19
CA THR A 84 -12.98 -15.88 -20.22
C THR A 84 -13.38 -17.06 -21.10
N ALA A 85 -12.51 -18.05 -21.28
CA ALA A 85 -12.84 -19.31 -21.97
C ALA A 85 -13.70 -20.26 -21.13
N LEU A 86 -13.61 -20.21 -19.80
CA LEU A 86 -14.38 -21.06 -18.89
C LEU A 86 -15.74 -20.46 -18.49
N LEU A 87 -15.82 -19.14 -18.40
CA LEU A 87 -17.02 -18.44 -17.97
C LEU A 87 -17.96 -18.17 -19.16
N PRO A 88 -19.28 -18.37 -18.99
CA PRO A 88 -20.23 -18.10 -20.06
C PRO A 88 -20.21 -16.61 -20.41
N HIS A 89 -19.97 -16.30 -21.68
CA HIS A 89 -19.99 -14.95 -22.20
C HIS A 89 -21.44 -14.41 -22.26
N PRO A 90 -21.78 -13.33 -21.54
CA PRO A 90 -23.13 -12.79 -21.55
C PRO A 90 -23.51 -12.25 -22.92
N ALA A 91 -24.72 -12.58 -23.40
CA ALA A 91 -25.22 -12.10 -24.68
C ALA A 91 -25.31 -10.55 -24.71
N GLY A 92 -24.78 -9.93 -25.77
CA GLY A 92 -24.82 -8.48 -25.96
C GLY A 92 -23.69 -7.70 -25.29
N VAL A 93 -22.77 -8.36 -24.56
CA VAL A 93 -21.59 -7.69 -23.98
C VAL A 93 -20.42 -7.78 -24.96
N ALA A 94 -19.73 -6.66 -25.23
CA ALA A 94 -18.54 -6.70 -26.07
C ALA A 94 -17.45 -7.57 -25.43
N PRO A 95 -16.69 -8.39 -26.20
CA PRO A 95 -15.62 -9.24 -25.67
C PRO A 95 -14.62 -8.50 -24.76
N ALA A 96 -14.24 -7.28 -25.14
CA ALA A 96 -13.33 -6.45 -24.36
C ALA A 96 -13.91 -6.02 -23.01
N ALA A 97 -15.22 -5.75 -22.95
CA ALA A 97 -15.92 -5.40 -21.71
C ALA A 97 -16.04 -6.61 -20.78
N PHE A 98 -16.35 -7.79 -21.33
CA PHE A 98 -16.37 -9.05 -20.59
C PHE A 98 -15.00 -9.40 -20.01
N ALA A 99 -13.93 -9.29 -20.81
CA ALA A 99 -12.57 -9.53 -20.35
C ALA A 99 -12.15 -8.59 -19.21
N LEU A 100 -12.52 -7.31 -19.31
CA LEU A 100 -12.28 -6.32 -18.27
C LEU A 100 -13.05 -6.65 -16.99
N ASP A 101 -14.28 -7.14 -17.11
CA ASP A 101 -15.10 -7.57 -15.98
C ASP A 101 -14.49 -8.78 -15.25
N VAL A 102 -14.13 -9.83 -16.00
CA VAL A 102 -13.43 -11.01 -15.46
C VAL A 102 -12.11 -10.61 -14.81
N TRP A 103 -11.34 -9.71 -15.44
CA TRP A 103 -10.10 -9.21 -14.84
C TRP A 103 -10.36 -8.48 -13.52
N LYS A 104 -11.33 -7.56 -13.49
CA LYS A 104 -11.69 -6.76 -12.29
C LYS A 104 -12.14 -7.63 -11.13
N HIS A 105 -13.00 -8.61 -11.38
CA HIS A 105 -13.69 -9.36 -10.33
C HIS A 105 -13.06 -10.72 -10.00
N ARG A 106 -12.18 -11.26 -10.86
CA ARG A 106 -11.48 -12.53 -10.62
C ARG A 106 -9.98 -12.35 -10.58
N VAL A 107 -9.36 -11.93 -11.69
CA VAL A 107 -7.89 -11.90 -11.82
C VAL A 107 -7.24 -10.96 -10.81
N ARG A 108 -7.85 -9.80 -10.52
CA ARG A 108 -7.34 -8.90 -9.47
C ARG A 108 -7.34 -9.52 -8.08
N PHE A 109 -8.31 -10.38 -7.76
CA PHE A 109 -8.36 -11.08 -6.47
C PHE A 109 -7.36 -12.25 -6.41
N ILE A 110 -7.08 -12.92 -7.53
CA ILE A 110 -5.92 -13.83 -7.67
C ILE A 110 -4.61 -13.06 -7.43
N GLY A 111 -4.48 -11.87 -8.03
CA GLY A 111 -3.38 -10.96 -7.77
C GLY A 111 -3.26 -10.58 -6.28
N ALA A 112 -4.37 -10.25 -5.63
CA ALA A 112 -4.40 -9.92 -4.20
C ALA A 112 -3.92 -11.10 -3.33
N GLY A 113 -4.33 -12.33 -3.63
CA GLY A 113 -3.85 -13.54 -2.96
C GLY A 113 -2.35 -13.79 -3.17
N THR A 114 -1.87 -13.58 -4.40
CA THR A 114 -0.45 -13.70 -4.78
C THR A 114 0.41 -12.70 -3.98
N ILE A 115 -0.05 -11.46 -3.88
CA ILE A 115 0.60 -10.40 -3.11
C ILE A 115 0.53 -10.71 -1.60
N GLY A 116 -0.60 -11.24 -1.11
CA GLY A 116 -0.79 -11.58 0.30
C GLY A 116 0.20 -12.64 0.78
N ILE A 117 0.38 -13.73 0.03
CA ILE A 117 1.37 -14.77 0.40
C ILE A 117 2.81 -14.25 0.29
N ALA A 118 3.11 -13.41 -0.69
CA ALA A 118 4.42 -12.77 -0.80
C ALA A 118 4.72 -11.84 0.39
N ALA A 119 3.71 -11.12 0.88
CA ALA A 119 3.84 -10.30 2.08
C ALA A 119 4.06 -11.15 3.33
N LEU A 120 3.32 -12.25 3.52
CA LEU A 120 3.54 -13.18 4.63
C LEU A 120 4.94 -13.78 4.60
N TRP A 121 5.40 -14.21 3.41
CA TRP A 121 6.76 -14.71 3.22
C TRP A 121 7.80 -13.65 3.59
N THR A 122 7.62 -12.42 3.11
CA THR A 122 8.52 -11.30 3.39
C THR A 122 8.57 -11.02 4.89
N LEU A 123 7.42 -10.87 5.55
CA LEU A 123 7.36 -10.67 7.01
C LEU A 123 8.02 -11.83 7.77
N GLY A 124 7.83 -13.08 7.33
CA GLY A 124 8.48 -14.25 7.91
C GLY A 124 10.01 -14.19 7.81
N THR A 125 10.54 -13.82 6.64
CA THR A 125 12.00 -13.66 6.46
C THR A 125 12.58 -12.49 7.27
N LEU A 126 11.77 -11.46 7.55
CA LEU A 126 12.16 -10.28 8.31
C LEU A 126 11.99 -10.41 9.82
N ALA A 127 11.24 -11.41 10.28
CA ALA A 127 10.96 -11.61 11.71
C ALA A 127 12.25 -11.72 12.54
N GLY A 128 13.26 -12.43 12.04
CA GLY A 128 14.56 -12.59 12.71
C GLY A 128 15.32 -11.26 12.89
N PRO A 129 15.64 -10.53 11.79
CA PRO A 129 16.28 -9.23 11.86
C PRO A 129 15.52 -8.21 12.72
N VAL A 130 14.18 -8.16 12.60
CA VAL A 130 13.34 -7.25 13.41
C VAL A 130 13.41 -7.61 14.90
N ALA A 131 13.31 -8.90 15.24
CA ALA A 131 13.40 -9.35 16.63
C ALA A 131 14.79 -9.08 17.22
N ALA A 132 15.86 -9.25 16.44
CA ALA A 132 17.22 -8.91 16.84
C ALA A 132 17.36 -7.41 17.11
N GLY A 133 16.91 -6.56 16.18
CA GLY A 133 16.95 -5.10 16.33
C GLY A 133 16.16 -4.62 17.55
N LEU A 134 14.98 -5.21 17.82
CA LEU A 134 14.21 -4.88 19.02
C LEU A 134 14.92 -5.32 20.31
N ARG A 135 15.50 -6.52 20.31
CA ARG A 135 16.27 -7.03 21.46
C ARG A 135 17.48 -6.14 21.75
N ASP A 136 18.15 -5.66 20.72
CA ASP A 136 19.29 -4.75 20.83
C ASP A 136 18.86 -3.36 21.30
N ALA A 137 17.74 -2.84 20.81
CA ALA A 137 17.18 -1.56 21.30
C ALA A 137 16.78 -1.63 22.79
N LEU A 138 16.18 -2.75 23.23
CA LEU A 138 15.77 -2.96 24.62
C LEU A 138 16.96 -3.19 25.57
N ARG A 139 18.05 -3.79 25.06
CA ARG A 139 19.31 -3.98 25.81
C ARG A 139 20.20 -2.74 25.79
N GLY A 140 20.14 -1.99 24.69
CA GLY A 140 20.94 -0.81 24.37
C GLY A 140 20.58 0.45 25.15
N GLY A 141 19.72 0.35 26.17
CA GLY A 141 19.76 1.29 27.30
C GLY A 141 21.14 1.36 27.98
N ALA A 142 22.02 0.38 27.72
CA ALA A 142 23.45 0.44 27.98
C ALA A 142 24.25 0.20 26.67
N THR A 143 24.80 1.27 26.11
CA THR A 143 25.99 1.30 25.23
C THR A 143 26.18 0.11 24.27
N VAL A 144 25.59 0.18 23.08
CA VAL A 144 26.16 -0.54 21.93
C VAL A 144 27.39 0.24 21.47
N PRO A 145 28.59 -0.37 21.41
CA PRO A 145 29.74 0.27 20.78
C PRO A 145 29.40 0.37 19.29
N ILE A 146 29.10 1.58 18.83
CA ILE A 146 29.10 1.91 17.41
C ILE A 146 30.46 1.46 16.89
N LEU A 147 30.50 0.66 15.81
CA LEU A 147 31.75 0.32 15.15
C LEU A 147 32.56 1.62 14.97
N PRO A 148 33.89 1.61 15.22
CA PRO A 148 34.67 2.82 15.11
C PRO A 148 34.44 3.42 13.72
N PRO A 149 34.17 4.74 13.62
CA PRO A 149 33.84 5.35 12.36
C PRO A 149 34.99 5.09 11.39
N ARG A 150 34.65 4.57 10.19
CA ARG A 150 35.62 4.42 9.09
C ARG A 150 36.11 5.77 8.54
N HIS A 151 35.58 6.87 9.07
CA HIS A 151 35.93 8.25 8.74
C HIS A 151 36.41 8.99 10.00
N PRO A 152 37.24 10.05 9.86
CA PRO A 152 37.72 10.82 10.98
C PRO A 152 36.55 11.34 11.82
N GLU A 153 36.77 11.49 13.13
CA GLU A 153 35.77 11.94 14.11
C GLU A 153 34.80 13.00 13.54
N PRO A 154 33.47 12.83 13.72
CA PRO A 154 32.55 13.89 13.38
C PRO A 154 32.89 15.11 14.23
N ALA A 155 33.20 16.24 13.59
CA ALA A 155 33.55 17.50 14.23
C ALA A 155 32.44 18.10 15.13
N ASN A 156 31.29 17.42 15.25
CA ASN A 156 30.14 17.85 16.03
C ASN A 156 29.62 16.71 16.93
N PRO A 157 29.71 16.84 18.27
CA PRO A 157 29.15 15.90 19.25
C PRO A 157 27.62 15.66 19.11
N ASP A 158 26.90 16.56 18.44
CA ASP A 158 25.45 16.48 18.23
C ASP A 158 25.02 15.71 16.95
N ALA A 159 25.98 15.17 16.18
CA ALA A 159 25.69 14.54 14.89
C ALA A 159 24.91 13.21 14.98
N ASP A 160 25.04 12.45 16.09
CA ASP A 160 24.45 11.10 16.22
C ASP A 160 23.32 11.00 17.27
N ARG A 161 22.72 12.15 17.65
CA ARG A 161 21.67 12.16 18.68
C ARG A 161 20.29 11.85 18.10
N ASP A 162 19.73 10.72 18.51
CA ASP A 162 18.33 10.34 18.29
C ASP A 162 17.39 10.98 19.34
N LEU A 163 16.08 10.99 19.07
CA LEU A 163 15.06 11.31 20.06
C LEU A 163 15.18 10.35 21.26
N SER A 164 15.18 10.91 22.47
CA SER A 164 15.33 10.09 23.69
C SER A 164 14.20 9.07 23.80
N PRO A 165 14.48 7.78 24.07
CA PRO A 165 13.46 6.77 24.33
C PRO A 165 12.47 7.15 25.45
N LYS A 166 12.92 7.98 26.41
CA LYS A 166 12.09 8.52 27.49
C LYS A 166 10.98 9.47 26.99
N LEU A 167 11.13 10.04 25.80
CA LEU A 167 10.11 10.85 25.13
C LEU A 167 9.27 10.01 24.17
N ILE A 168 9.88 9.06 23.46
CA ILE A 168 9.20 8.23 22.45
C ILE A 168 8.11 7.36 23.08
N GLY A 169 8.39 6.71 24.22
CA GLY A 169 7.43 5.81 24.88
C GLY A 169 6.11 6.51 25.28
N PRO A 170 6.17 7.60 26.06
CA PRO A 170 4.98 8.38 26.41
C PRO A 170 4.27 8.98 25.19
N LEU A 171 5.02 9.47 24.19
CA LEU A 171 4.44 10.01 22.96
C LEU A 171 3.67 8.93 22.20
N ALA A 172 4.23 7.73 22.05
CA ALA A 172 3.56 6.61 21.42
C ALA A 172 2.27 6.22 22.16
N LEU A 173 2.28 6.22 23.50
CA LEU A 173 1.08 5.95 24.29
C LEU A 173 -0.01 7.01 24.07
N VAL A 174 0.37 8.29 24.03
CA VAL A 174 -0.56 9.40 23.73
C VAL A 174 -1.14 9.23 22.32
N LEU A 175 -0.33 8.89 21.32
CA LEU A 175 -0.80 8.67 19.95
C LEU A 175 -1.75 7.47 19.85
N VAL A 176 -1.50 6.38 20.59
CA VAL A 176 -2.42 5.24 20.67
C VAL A 176 -3.74 5.65 21.33
N ALA A 177 -3.71 6.49 22.38
CA ALA A 177 -4.92 7.03 22.99
C ALA A 177 -5.70 7.96 22.04
N VAL A 178 -5.01 8.76 21.22
CA VAL A 178 -5.63 9.58 20.16
C VAL A 178 -6.28 8.69 19.10
N LEU A 179 -5.60 7.63 18.65
CA LEU A 179 -6.17 6.65 17.71
C LEU A 179 -7.42 5.97 18.30
N PHE A 180 -7.36 5.54 19.56
CA PHE A 180 -8.52 5.01 20.27
C PHE A 180 -9.69 6.00 20.28
N ALA A 181 -9.45 7.26 20.65
CA ALA A 181 -10.47 8.29 20.67
C ALA A 181 -11.06 8.54 19.27
N ALA A 182 -10.22 8.55 18.23
CA ALA A 182 -10.65 8.73 16.85
C ALA A 182 -11.51 7.55 16.35
N PHE A 183 -11.11 6.31 16.64
CA PHE A 183 -11.89 5.13 16.28
C PHE A 183 -13.20 5.03 17.07
N LEU A 184 -13.19 5.43 18.34
CA LEU A 184 -14.41 5.49 19.15
C LEU A 184 -15.37 6.56 18.62
N ALA A 185 -14.87 7.74 18.27
CA ALA A 185 -15.67 8.83 17.70
C ALA A 185 -16.25 8.50 16.32
N PHE A 186 -15.64 7.56 15.59
CA PHE A 186 -16.18 7.05 14.33
C PHE A 186 -17.39 6.12 14.54
N LEU A 187 -17.52 5.50 15.71
CA LEU A 187 -18.63 4.62 16.05
C LEU A 187 -19.84 5.43 16.57
N PRO A 188 -21.09 4.98 16.31
CA PRO A 188 -22.27 5.67 16.77
C PRO A 188 -22.44 5.54 18.29
N ALA A 189 -22.92 6.62 18.92
CA ALA A 189 -23.37 6.60 20.30
C ALA A 189 -24.66 5.76 20.46
N PRO A 190 -24.94 5.18 21.64
CA PRO A 190 -24.17 5.27 22.88
C PRO A 190 -22.95 4.34 22.92
N TYR A 191 -21.87 4.80 23.55
CA TYR A 191 -20.64 4.02 23.75
C TYR A 191 -20.83 2.99 24.87
N THR A 192 -21.50 1.89 24.54
CA THR A 192 -21.59 0.70 25.41
C THR A 192 -20.27 -0.08 25.36
N ALA A 193 -20.15 -1.12 26.19
CA ALA A 193 -18.94 -1.95 26.26
C ALA A 193 -18.50 -2.53 24.90
N GLY A 194 -19.46 -2.80 24.01
CA GLY A 194 -19.20 -3.31 22.66
C GLY A 194 -18.42 -2.34 21.77
N PRO A 195 -18.96 -1.17 21.40
CA PRO A 195 -18.25 -0.15 20.61
C PRO A 195 -16.92 0.30 21.24
N ILE A 196 -16.86 0.43 22.57
CA ILE A 196 -15.60 0.73 23.29
C ILE A 196 -14.58 -0.39 23.07
N GLY A 197 -15.01 -1.64 23.23
CA GLY A 197 -14.17 -2.82 23.00
C GLY A 197 -13.66 -2.90 21.57
N VAL A 198 -14.50 -2.59 20.58
CA VAL A 198 -14.10 -2.54 19.16
C VAL A 198 -13.04 -1.46 18.92
N ALA A 199 -13.26 -0.24 19.41
CA ALA A 199 -12.29 0.85 19.26
C ALA A 199 -10.95 0.54 19.97
N LEU A 200 -11.01 -0.09 21.14
CA LEU A 200 -9.83 -0.54 21.88
C LEU A 200 -9.04 -1.59 21.10
N LEU A 201 -9.71 -2.61 20.58
CA LEU A 201 -9.08 -3.66 19.78
C LEU A 201 -8.50 -3.09 18.48
N ALA A 202 -9.18 -2.13 17.85
CA ALA A 202 -8.67 -1.43 16.67
C ALA A 202 -7.40 -0.62 16.98
N ALA A 203 -7.38 0.13 18.09
CA ALA A 203 -6.20 0.88 18.53
C ALA A 203 -5.04 -0.05 18.90
N LEU A 204 -5.32 -1.16 19.60
CA LEU A 204 -4.33 -2.18 19.93
C LEU A 204 -3.79 -2.87 18.68
N PHE A 205 -4.66 -3.16 17.70
CA PHE A 205 -4.25 -3.68 16.41
C PHE A 205 -3.28 -2.72 15.72
N CYS A 206 -3.60 -1.42 15.64
CA CYS A 206 -2.67 -0.41 15.12
C CYS A 206 -1.34 -0.37 15.88
N ALA A 207 -1.38 -0.40 17.22
CA ALA A 207 -0.17 -0.35 18.03
C ALA A 207 0.74 -1.55 17.80
N VAL A 208 0.19 -2.77 17.81
CA VAL A 208 0.98 -4.00 17.69
C VAL A 208 1.32 -4.30 16.23
N PHE A 209 0.30 -4.39 15.38
CA PHE A 209 0.49 -4.72 13.98
C PHE A 209 1.22 -3.60 13.24
N GLY A 210 0.83 -2.33 13.47
CA GLY A 210 1.50 -1.17 12.88
C GLY A 210 2.96 -1.07 13.31
N PHE A 211 3.31 -1.41 14.55
CA PHE A 211 4.71 -1.45 15.00
C PHE A 211 5.52 -2.52 14.25
N VAL A 212 5.02 -3.76 14.18
CA VAL A 212 5.71 -4.86 13.47
C VAL A 212 5.89 -4.52 11.99
N ILE A 213 4.85 -3.97 11.37
CA ILE A 213 4.88 -3.54 9.98
C ILE A 213 5.84 -2.37 9.75
N ALA A 214 5.81 -1.35 10.62
CA ALA A 214 6.74 -0.23 10.53
C ALA A 214 8.19 -0.71 10.61
N ALA A 215 8.49 -1.61 11.54
CA ALA A 215 9.83 -2.20 11.66
C ALA A 215 10.25 -2.98 10.39
N ALA A 216 9.35 -3.81 9.83
CA ALA A 216 9.62 -4.56 8.61
C ALA A 216 9.80 -3.65 7.38
N CYS A 217 8.89 -2.68 7.18
CA CYS A 217 8.94 -1.72 6.08
C CYS A 217 10.16 -0.81 6.17
N GLY A 218 10.46 -0.27 7.36
CA GLY A 218 11.64 0.54 7.61
C GLY A 218 12.92 -0.23 7.27
N TYR A 219 13.09 -1.43 7.83
CA TYR A 219 14.26 -2.28 7.55
C TYR A 219 14.45 -2.53 6.05
N MET A 220 13.37 -2.85 5.33
CA MET A 220 13.41 -3.03 3.88
C MET A 220 13.77 -1.74 3.15
N ALA A 221 13.18 -0.61 3.54
CA ALA A 221 13.49 0.69 2.97
C ALA A 221 14.99 1.03 3.07
N GLY A 222 15.62 0.69 4.20
CA GLY A 222 17.04 0.93 4.43
C GLY A 222 17.96 0.13 3.50
N ILE A 223 17.57 -1.12 3.17
CA ILE A 223 18.37 -2.05 2.37
C ILE A 223 18.09 -1.90 0.87
N VAL A 224 16.83 -2.05 0.47
CA VAL A 224 16.42 -2.13 -0.95
C VAL A 224 15.77 -0.85 -1.48
N GLY A 225 15.49 0.12 -0.61
CA GLY A 225 14.75 1.33 -0.98
C GLY A 225 13.24 1.18 -0.85
N SER A 226 12.53 2.29 -1.04
CA SER A 226 11.13 2.50 -0.65
C SER A 226 10.22 1.97 -1.74
N SER A 227 10.65 2.18 -2.98
CA SER A 227 9.97 1.72 -4.19
C SER A 227 9.87 0.19 -4.27
N SER A 228 10.73 -0.56 -3.57
CA SER A 228 10.71 -2.01 -3.51
C SER A 228 10.24 -2.56 -2.15
N SER A 229 9.72 -1.69 -1.29
CA SER A 229 9.21 -2.06 0.03
C SER A 229 7.89 -2.84 -0.08
N PRO A 230 7.64 -3.86 0.76
CA PRO A 230 6.45 -4.73 0.68
C PRO A 230 5.13 -4.07 1.14
N ILE A 231 5.04 -2.74 1.11
CA ILE A 231 3.92 -1.95 1.66
C ILE A 231 2.59 -2.37 1.04
N SER A 232 2.53 -2.57 -0.28
CA SER A 232 1.29 -2.93 -0.98
C SER A 232 0.70 -4.26 -0.51
N GLY A 233 1.54 -5.25 -0.21
CA GLY A 233 1.05 -6.53 0.29
C GLY A 233 0.73 -6.54 1.77
N ILE A 234 1.48 -5.78 2.56
CA ILE A 234 1.15 -5.54 3.95
C ILE A 234 -0.20 -4.81 4.08
N ALA A 235 -0.51 -3.89 3.17
CA ALA A 235 -1.81 -3.22 3.14
C ALA A 235 -2.97 -4.21 2.95
N ILE A 236 -2.82 -5.18 2.04
CA ILE A 236 -3.81 -6.23 1.82
C ILE A 236 -3.96 -7.10 3.07
N LEU A 237 -2.85 -7.51 3.70
CA LEU A 237 -2.89 -8.30 4.95
C LEU A 237 -3.56 -7.54 6.09
N ALA A 238 -3.26 -6.24 6.24
CA ALA A 238 -3.87 -5.38 7.25
C ALA A 238 -5.39 -5.33 7.06
N VAL A 239 -5.85 -5.05 5.83
CA VAL A 239 -7.29 -4.99 5.52
C VAL A 239 -7.95 -6.34 5.78
N LEU A 240 -7.42 -7.45 5.25
CA LEU A 240 -8.02 -8.77 5.42
C LEU A 240 -8.08 -9.20 6.89
N SER A 241 -6.97 -9.06 7.62
CA SER A 241 -6.89 -9.47 9.03
C SER A 241 -7.86 -8.65 9.88
N LEU A 242 -7.95 -7.34 9.60
CA LEU A 242 -8.85 -6.46 10.31
C LEU A 242 -10.32 -6.69 9.92
N SER A 243 -10.62 -6.98 8.65
CA SER A 243 -11.96 -7.36 8.22
C SER A 243 -12.43 -8.62 8.91
N LEU A 244 -11.57 -9.63 9.05
CA LEU A 244 -11.88 -10.86 9.77
C LEU A 244 -12.10 -10.58 11.27
N LEU A 245 -11.24 -9.77 11.88
CA LEU A 245 -11.39 -9.35 13.28
C LEU A 245 -12.73 -8.65 13.51
N VAL A 246 -13.03 -7.59 12.74
CA VAL A 246 -14.25 -6.80 12.90
C VAL A 246 -15.49 -7.61 12.55
N SER A 247 -15.44 -8.47 11.52
CA SER A 247 -16.54 -9.40 11.21
C SER A 247 -16.82 -10.36 12.37
N GLY A 248 -15.78 -10.93 12.98
CA GLY A 248 -15.95 -11.77 14.17
C GLY A 248 -16.56 -11.02 15.35
N LEU A 249 -16.18 -9.76 15.58
CA LEU A 249 -16.76 -8.92 16.62
C LEU A 249 -18.24 -8.57 16.34
N LEU A 250 -18.60 -8.37 15.07
CA LEU A 250 -19.99 -8.20 14.66
C LEU A 250 -20.82 -9.45 14.97
N ASP A 251 -20.29 -10.64 14.64
CA ASP A 251 -20.98 -11.91 14.88
C ASP A 251 -21.12 -12.21 16.38
N LEU A 252 -20.21 -11.71 17.21
CA LEU A 252 -20.30 -11.73 18.68
C LEU A 252 -21.24 -10.65 19.26
N GLY A 253 -21.82 -9.79 18.42
CA GLY A 253 -22.77 -8.75 18.85
C GLY A 253 -22.14 -7.52 19.49
N TRP A 254 -20.84 -7.26 19.28
CA TRP A 254 -20.15 -6.11 19.89
C TRP A 254 -20.55 -4.76 19.26
N LEU A 255 -21.11 -4.78 18.05
CA LEU A 255 -21.74 -3.61 17.42
C LEU A 255 -23.25 -3.88 17.28
N PRO A 256 -24.06 -3.56 18.30
CA PRO A 256 -25.49 -3.80 18.24
C PRO A 256 -26.14 -2.83 17.24
N GLY A 257 -27.12 -3.34 16.49
CA GLY A 257 -27.91 -2.54 15.54
C GLY A 257 -28.29 -3.33 14.29
N PRO A 258 -29.13 -2.75 13.42
CA PRO A 258 -29.51 -3.39 12.16
C PRO A 258 -28.27 -3.66 11.30
N ALA A 259 -28.16 -4.89 10.78
CA ALA A 259 -27.01 -5.33 9.96
C ALA A 259 -26.77 -4.42 8.74
N GLN A 260 -27.84 -3.83 8.20
CA GLN A 260 -27.81 -2.89 7.06
C GLN A 260 -27.07 -1.59 7.40
N VAL A 261 -26.96 -1.23 8.68
CA VAL A 261 -26.25 -0.04 9.16
C VAL A 261 -24.88 -0.43 9.73
N THR A 262 -24.83 -1.47 10.55
CA THR A 262 -23.60 -1.84 11.27
C THR A 262 -22.53 -2.45 10.37
N ARG A 263 -22.91 -3.21 9.32
CA ARG A 263 -21.91 -3.81 8.41
C ARG A 263 -21.22 -2.78 7.50
N PRO A 264 -21.92 -1.84 6.84
CA PRO A 264 -21.24 -0.78 6.09
C PRO A 264 -20.37 0.12 6.98
N LEU A 265 -20.85 0.44 8.19
CA LEU A 265 -20.06 1.15 9.19
C LEU A 265 -18.76 0.39 9.53
N ALA A 266 -18.87 -0.92 9.73
CA ALA A 266 -17.71 -1.78 10.00
C ALA A 266 -16.72 -1.81 8.83
N VAL A 267 -17.18 -1.82 7.57
CA VAL A 267 -16.29 -1.66 6.40
C VAL A 267 -15.55 -0.32 6.48
N GLY A 268 -16.26 0.76 6.78
CA GLY A 268 -15.64 2.08 6.99
C GLY A 268 -14.59 2.08 8.09
N LEU A 269 -14.89 1.45 9.23
CA LEU A 269 -13.97 1.30 10.35
C LEU A 269 -12.72 0.51 9.95
N VAL A 270 -12.88 -0.60 9.21
CA VAL A 270 -11.76 -1.40 8.71
C VAL A 270 -10.82 -0.54 7.86
N ILE A 271 -11.36 0.21 6.89
CA ILE A 271 -10.53 1.04 6.02
C ILE A 271 -9.87 2.19 6.81
N PHE A 272 -10.59 2.77 7.77
CA PHE A 272 -10.05 3.84 8.61
C PHE A 272 -8.86 3.38 9.46
N VAL A 273 -8.99 2.26 10.14
CA VAL A 273 -7.93 1.67 10.97
C VAL A 273 -6.78 1.16 10.10
N ALA A 274 -7.07 0.54 8.95
CA ALA A 274 -6.05 0.13 7.99
C ALA A 274 -5.23 1.34 7.49
N THR A 275 -5.86 2.50 7.29
CA THR A 275 -5.15 3.73 6.91
C THR A 275 -4.11 4.15 7.94
N ALA A 276 -4.40 4.02 9.25
CA ALA A 276 -3.43 4.30 10.31
C ALA A 276 -2.23 3.33 10.27
N VAL A 277 -2.48 2.04 10.02
CA VAL A 277 -1.42 1.02 9.84
C VAL A 277 -0.56 1.33 8.62
N LEU A 278 -1.19 1.70 7.49
CA LEU A 278 -0.47 2.08 6.28
C LEU A 278 0.36 3.34 6.49
N ALA A 279 -0.18 4.35 7.17
CA ALA A 279 0.55 5.57 7.50
C ALA A 279 1.79 5.27 8.34
N ALA A 280 1.68 4.41 9.35
CA ALA A 280 2.84 3.95 10.13
C ALA A 280 3.88 3.25 9.24
N ALA A 281 3.44 2.39 8.32
CA ALA A 281 4.29 1.67 7.38
C ALA A 281 5.06 2.61 6.43
N THR A 282 4.35 3.55 5.80
CA THR A 282 4.91 4.47 4.80
C THR A 282 5.82 5.51 5.45
N ILE A 283 5.42 6.09 6.58
CA ILE A 283 6.25 7.08 7.28
C ILE A 283 7.50 6.45 7.88
N SER A 284 7.42 5.21 8.39
CA SER A 284 8.61 4.51 8.88
C SER A 284 9.60 4.18 7.76
N ASN A 285 9.08 3.81 6.59
CA ASN A 285 9.86 3.55 5.39
C ASN A 285 10.62 4.80 4.93
N ASP A 286 9.94 5.95 4.84
CA ASP A 286 10.56 7.22 4.44
C ASP A 286 11.54 7.72 5.51
N ASN A 287 11.20 7.61 6.80
CA ASN A 287 12.07 7.99 7.90
C ASN A 287 13.43 7.27 7.84
N LEU A 288 13.48 5.95 7.58
CA LEU A 288 14.77 5.25 7.51
C LEU A 288 15.60 5.67 6.28
N GLN A 289 14.98 6.12 5.20
CA GLN A 289 15.72 6.66 4.05
C GLN A 289 16.25 8.06 4.30
N ASP A 290 15.45 8.89 4.96
CA ASP A 290 15.88 10.21 5.37
C ASP A 290 17.05 10.11 6.34
N LEU A 291 16.98 9.22 7.34
CA LEU A 291 18.08 8.97 8.27
C LEU A 291 19.33 8.45 7.55
N LYS A 292 19.19 7.53 6.60
CA LYS A 292 20.32 7.06 5.77
C LYS A 292 20.94 8.20 4.99
N THR A 293 20.14 9.04 4.34
CA THR A 293 20.61 10.20 3.58
C THR A 293 21.26 11.24 4.50
N GLY A 294 20.66 11.45 5.67
CA GLY A 294 21.15 12.33 6.72
C GLY A 294 22.54 11.94 7.21
N GLN A 295 22.74 10.65 7.50
CA GLN A 295 24.04 10.11 7.86
C GLN A 295 25.09 10.35 6.77
N LEU A 296 24.74 10.20 5.48
CA LEU A 296 25.67 10.44 4.37
C LEU A 296 26.09 11.92 4.24
N VAL A 297 25.24 12.85 4.67
CA VAL A 297 25.52 14.30 4.62
C VAL A 297 25.90 14.91 5.98
N GLY A 298 26.02 14.09 7.03
CA GLY A 298 26.37 14.53 8.38
C GLY A 298 25.26 15.28 9.15
N ALA A 299 23.99 15.04 8.84
CA ALA A 299 22.86 15.65 9.52
C ALA A 299 22.48 14.92 10.82
N SER A 300 22.09 15.67 11.87
CA SER A 300 21.61 15.10 13.13
C SER A 300 20.23 14.41 12.99
N PRO A 301 20.08 13.13 13.37
CA PRO A 301 18.83 12.36 13.26
C PRO A 301 17.58 13.03 13.83
N TRP A 302 17.66 13.59 15.04
CA TRP A 302 16.49 14.21 15.69
C TRP A 302 15.91 15.39 14.88
N LYS A 303 16.75 16.14 14.16
CA LYS A 303 16.29 17.27 13.32
C LYS A 303 15.48 16.76 12.12
N GLN A 304 15.89 15.63 11.55
CA GLN A 304 15.19 15.00 10.43
C GLN A 304 13.84 14.46 10.88
N GLN A 305 13.79 13.81 12.05
CA GLN A 305 12.53 13.32 12.61
C GLN A 305 11.54 14.45 12.90
N VAL A 306 12.02 15.58 13.44
CA VAL A 306 11.18 16.77 13.64
C VAL A 306 10.68 17.35 12.30
N ALA A 307 11.55 17.46 11.31
CA ALA A 307 11.15 17.90 9.97
C ALA A 307 10.11 16.97 9.33
N LEU A 308 10.26 15.66 9.49
CA LEU A 308 9.31 14.66 9.01
C LEU A 308 7.96 14.78 9.74
N MET A 309 7.94 15.00 11.06
CA MET A 309 6.71 15.26 11.81
C MET A 309 5.99 16.51 11.29
N ILE A 310 6.72 17.60 11.02
CA ILE A 310 6.14 18.80 10.42
C ILE A 310 5.56 18.48 9.03
N GLY A 311 6.30 17.76 8.19
CA GLY A 311 5.84 17.33 6.87
C GLY A 311 4.57 16.48 6.92
N CYS A 312 4.47 15.56 7.89
CA CYS A 312 3.26 14.75 8.11
C CYS A 312 2.05 15.62 8.48
N VAL A 313 2.23 16.59 9.38
CA VAL A 313 1.16 17.51 9.77
C VAL A 313 0.74 18.40 8.60
N SER A 314 1.69 18.97 7.86
CA SER A 314 1.41 19.76 6.66
C SER A 314 0.68 18.94 5.60
N GLY A 315 1.11 17.70 5.35
CA GLY A 315 0.44 16.77 4.44
C GLY A 315 -0.98 16.44 4.87
N ALA A 316 -1.20 16.17 6.16
CA ALA A 316 -2.52 15.89 6.71
C ALA A 316 -3.50 17.07 6.61
N VAL A 317 -2.99 18.32 6.63
CA VAL A 317 -3.81 19.53 6.45
C VAL A 317 -4.11 19.80 4.98
N VAL A 318 -3.17 19.55 4.07
CA VAL A 318 -3.28 19.92 2.65
C VAL A 318 -3.94 18.84 1.79
N ILE A 319 -3.58 17.57 1.98
CA ILE A 319 -3.97 16.47 1.08
C ILE A 319 -5.48 16.21 1.15
N PRO A 320 -6.14 16.08 2.31
CA PRO A 320 -7.57 15.75 2.34
C PRO A 320 -8.48 16.79 1.68
N PRO A 321 -8.30 18.12 1.88
CA PRO A 321 -9.07 19.12 1.14
C PRO A 321 -8.88 19.05 -0.38
N VAL A 322 -7.64 18.81 -0.84
CA VAL A 322 -7.35 18.66 -2.28
C VAL A 322 -8.02 17.41 -2.83
N LEU A 323 -7.92 16.28 -2.13
CA LEU A 323 -8.61 15.04 -2.52
C LEU A 323 -10.13 15.21 -2.51
N ASN A 324 -10.68 15.97 -1.55
CA ASN A 324 -12.11 16.26 -1.52
C ASN A 324 -12.54 17.13 -2.71
N LEU A 325 -11.74 18.12 -3.10
CA LEU A 325 -11.99 18.92 -4.30
C LEU A 325 -11.99 18.04 -5.55
N LEU A 326 -10.97 17.19 -5.71
CA LEU A 326 -10.87 16.26 -6.83
C LEU A 326 -12.03 15.25 -6.83
N TYR A 327 -12.42 14.76 -5.66
CA TYR A 327 -13.56 13.85 -5.51
C TYR A 327 -14.85 14.51 -5.96
N ASN A 328 -15.15 15.74 -5.53
CA ASN A 328 -16.36 16.46 -5.94
C ASN A 328 -16.34 16.85 -7.43
N ALA A 329 -15.15 17.13 -8.00
CA ALA A 329 -15.01 17.54 -9.40
C ALA A 329 -15.10 16.36 -10.39
N TYR A 330 -14.46 15.23 -10.10
CA TYR A 330 -14.30 14.11 -11.03
C TYR A 330 -14.92 12.80 -10.53
N GLY A 331 -15.06 12.62 -9.21
CA GLY A 331 -15.39 11.34 -8.61
C GLY A 331 -14.24 10.33 -8.66
N PHE A 332 -14.43 9.19 -7.99
CA PHE A 332 -13.54 8.04 -8.08
C PHE A 332 -14.27 6.88 -8.75
N ALA A 333 -13.54 6.04 -9.48
CA ALA A 333 -14.14 4.86 -10.11
C ALA A 333 -14.84 3.97 -9.05
N GLY A 334 -16.18 3.86 -9.15
CA GLY A 334 -17.02 3.12 -8.20
C GLY A 334 -17.60 3.96 -7.04
N ALA A 335 -17.27 5.25 -6.95
CA ALA A 335 -17.80 6.20 -5.97
C ALA A 335 -17.92 7.60 -6.59
N MET A 336 -19.14 8.02 -6.93
CA MET A 336 -19.41 9.33 -7.52
C MET A 336 -20.06 10.27 -6.48
N PRO A 337 -19.64 11.54 -6.40
CA PRO A 337 -20.19 12.51 -5.45
C PRO A 337 -21.57 13.03 -5.87
N HIS A 338 -21.86 13.08 -7.18
CA HIS A 338 -23.03 13.73 -7.74
C HIS A 338 -23.73 12.83 -8.78
N PRO A 339 -25.07 12.79 -8.79
CA PRO A 339 -25.82 12.08 -9.84
C PRO A 339 -25.57 12.68 -11.22
N GLY A 340 -25.49 11.83 -12.25
CA GLY A 340 -25.38 12.27 -13.65
C GLY A 340 -23.95 12.60 -14.13
N MET A 341 -22.94 12.43 -13.29
CA MET A 341 -21.54 12.51 -13.73
C MET A 341 -21.17 11.31 -14.61
N ASP A 342 -20.32 11.57 -15.60
CA ASP A 342 -19.82 10.54 -16.52
C ASP A 342 -18.76 9.65 -15.84
N PRO A 343 -19.01 8.34 -15.69
CA PRO A 343 -18.06 7.40 -15.09
C PRO A 343 -16.73 7.28 -15.83
N GLU A 344 -16.67 7.62 -17.12
CA GLU A 344 -15.43 7.58 -17.90
C GLU A 344 -14.43 8.65 -17.46
N HIS A 345 -14.91 9.71 -16.83
CA HIS A 345 -14.09 10.81 -16.29
C HIS A 345 -13.69 10.62 -14.82
N ALA A 346 -14.14 9.54 -14.19
CA ALA A 346 -13.83 9.27 -12.80
C ALA A 346 -12.34 8.93 -12.60
N LEU A 347 -11.75 9.46 -11.54
CA LEU A 347 -10.36 9.20 -11.21
C LEU A 347 -10.18 7.71 -10.83
N ALA A 348 -9.17 7.07 -11.42
CA ALA A 348 -8.85 5.69 -11.10
C ALA A 348 -8.12 5.62 -9.74
N ALA A 349 -8.73 4.95 -8.76
CA ALA A 349 -8.14 4.70 -7.45
C ALA A 349 -7.94 3.18 -7.21
N PRO A 350 -7.18 2.46 -8.06
CA PRO A 350 -7.21 1.00 -8.11
C PRO A 350 -6.83 0.31 -6.80
N GLN A 351 -5.89 0.87 -6.02
CA GLN A 351 -5.51 0.31 -4.71
C GLN A 351 -6.60 0.55 -3.67
N ALA A 352 -7.16 1.76 -3.60
CA ALA A 352 -8.27 2.07 -2.68
C ALA A 352 -9.51 1.23 -3.01
N THR A 353 -9.85 1.08 -4.29
CA THR A 353 -10.94 0.20 -4.75
C THR A 353 -10.68 -1.25 -4.32
N LEU A 354 -9.47 -1.77 -4.49
CA LEU A 354 -9.15 -3.14 -4.07
C LEU A 354 -9.31 -3.31 -2.56
N MET A 355 -8.79 -2.38 -1.75
CA MET A 355 -8.92 -2.42 -0.29
C MET A 355 -10.39 -2.37 0.14
N ALA A 356 -11.18 -1.46 -0.45
CA ALA A 356 -12.62 -1.34 -0.18
C ALA A 356 -13.39 -2.60 -0.59
N SER A 357 -13.10 -3.17 -1.75
CA SER A 357 -13.72 -4.42 -2.21
C SER A 357 -13.40 -5.62 -1.33
N LEU A 358 -12.14 -5.77 -0.90
CA LEU A 358 -11.74 -6.84 0.02
C LEU A 358 -12.42 -6.68 1.39
N ALA A 359 -12.42 -5.46 1.94
CA ALA A 359 -13.07 -5.19 3.22
C ALA A 359 -14.57 -5.45 3.17
N SER A 360 -15.22 -4.95 2.12
CA SER A 360 -16.65 -5.14 1.87
C SER A 360 -16.98 -6.61 1.68
N GLY A 361 -16.21 -7.34 0.87
CA GLY A 361 -16.45 -8.76 0.63
C GLY A 361 -16.44 -9.57 1.92
N VAL A 362 -15.43 -9.36 2.78
CA VAL A 362 -15.30 -10.11 4.03
C VAL A 362 -16.39 -9.72 5.02
N VAL A 363 -16.58 -8.42 5.29
CA VAL A 363 -17.52 -7.95 6.34
C VAL A 363 -18.99 -8.14 5.92
N LEU A 364 -19.31 -8.00 4.64
CA LEU A 364 -20.66 -8.24 4.14
C LEU A 364 -20.96 -9.73 3.91
N GLY A 365 -19.94 -10.60 3.97
CA GLY A 365 -20.10 -12.05 3.76
C GLY A 365 -20.30 -12.44 2.29
N SER A 366 -19.92 -11.58 1.35
CA SER A 366 -20.02 -11.81 -0.10
C SER A 366 -18.70 -12.24 -0.75
N GLN A 367 -17.64 -12.40 0.05
CA GLN A 367 -16.31 -12.75 -0.47
C GLN A 367 -16.28 -14.16 -1.05
N ASP A 368 -16.01 -14.26 -2.35
CA ASP A 368 -15.53 -15.49 -2.96
C ASP A 368 -14.04 -15.66 -2.64
N TRP A 369 -13.72 -16.69 -1.85
CA TRP A 369 -12.37 -17.01 -1.43
C TRP A 369 -11.57 -17.75 -2.52
N THR A 370 -12.26 -18.32 -3.51
CA THR A 370 -11.64 -19.18 -4.53
C THR A 370 -10.51 -18.45 -5.28
N PRO A 371 -10.73 -17.21 -5.80
CA PRO A 371 -9.66 -16.49 -6.50
C PRO A 371 -8.48 -16.14 -5.57
N ILE A 372 -8.75 -15.79 -4.31
CA ILE A 372 -7.69 -15.44 -3.34
C ILE A 372 -6.82 -16.67 -3.06
N VAL A 373 -7.43 -17.84 -2.81
CA VAL A 373 -6.72 -19.09 -2.53
C VAL A 373 -5.91 -19.55 -3.75
N GLN A 374 -6.47 -19.43 -4.96
CA GLN A 374 -5.72 -19.68 -6.20
C GLN A 374 -4.51 -18.75 -6.32
N GLY A 375 -4.68 -17.49 -5.96
CA GLY A 375 -3.61 -16.50 -5.87
C GLY A 375 -2.51 -16.89 -4.89
N VAL A 376 -2.89 -17.37 -3.70
CA VAL A 376 -1.92 -17.88 -2.71
C VAL A 376 -1.12 -19.05 -3.28
N GLY A 377 -1.78 -19.98 -3.97
CA GLY A 377 -1.11 -21.11 -4.64
C GLY A 377 -0.12 -20.65 -5.72
N LEU A 378 -0.53 -19.70 -6.57
CA LEU A 378 0.34 -19.10 -7.59
C LEU A 378 1.54 -18.38 -6.95
N GLY A 379 1.32 -17.57 -5.92
CA GLY A 379 2.38 -16.85 -5.23
C GLY A 379 3.37 -17.79 -4.55
N ALA A 380 2.88 -18.85 -3.90
CA ALA A 380 3.73 -19.88 -3.31
C ALA A 380 4.60 -20.59 -4.36
N LEU A 381 4.04 -20.89 -5.53
CA LEU A 381 4.79 -21.44 -6.66
C LEU A 381 5.90 -20.47 -7.12
N LEU A 382 5.59 -19.19 -7.29
CA LEU A 382 6.57 -18.19 -7.71
C LEU A 382 7.70 -18.01 -6.69
N ILE A 383 7.37 -18.02 -5.39
CA ILE A 383 8.37 -18.00 -4.30
C ILE A 383 9.25 -19.25 -4.38
N ALA A 384 8.67 -20.44 -4.59
CA ALA A 384 9.44 -21.67 -4.71
C ALA A 384 10.41 -21.63 -5.91
N VAL A 385 9.95 -21.12 -7.05
CA VAL A 385 10.79 -20.91 -8.24
C VAL A 385 11.94 -19.94 -7.94
N ASP A 386 11.67 -18.81 -7.29
CA ASP A 386 12.70 -17.84 -6.89
C ASP A 386 13.77 -18.48 -5.98
N LEU A 387 13.35 -19.27 -4.99
CA LEU A 387 14.26 -19.98 -4.09
C LEU A 387 15.14 -21.00 -4.82
N ILE A 388 14.58 -21.72 -5.80
CA ILE A 388 15.33 -22.67 -6.63
C ILE A 388 16.35 -21.93 -7.50
N LEU A 389 15.95 -20.84 -8.14
CA LEU A 389 16.83 -20.04 -8.99
C LEU A 389 17.97 -19.41 -8.19
N ARG A 390 17.70 -18.89 -6.98
CA ARG A 390 18.75 -18.37 -6.08
C ARG A 390 19.76 -19.43 -5.70
N ARG A 391 19.31 -20.65 -5.40
CA ARG A 391 20.21 -21.78 -5.07
C ARG A 391 21.03 -22.24 -6.27
N ALA A 392 20.46 -22.23 -7.47
CA ALA A 392 21.17 -22.59 -8.70
C ALA A 392 22.19 -21.51 -9.10
N GLY A 393 21.83 -20.23 -8.93
CA GLY A 393 22.69 -19.09 -9.19
C GLY A 393 23.84 -18.97 -8.19
N ALA A 394 23.61 -19.23 -6.90
CA ALA A 394 24.67 -19.21 -5.87
C ALA A 394 25.68 -20.37 -5.97
N ARG A 395 25.42 -21.37 -6.83
CA ARG A 395 26.34 -22.46 -7.16
C ARG A 395 27.21 -22.18 -8.39
N ARG A 396 26.99 -21.04 -9.05
CA ARG A 396 27.86 -20.48 -10.10
C ARG A 396 28.59 -19.28 -9.52
#